data_AF-A0A059AJE9-F1
#
_entry.id   AF-A0A059AJE9-F1
#
_cell.length_a   1.000
_cell.length_b   1.000
_cell.length_c   1.000
_cell.angle_alpha   90.00
_cell.angle_beta   90.00
_cell.angle_gamma   90.00
#
_symmetry.space_group_name_H-M   'P 1'
#
loop_
_entity.id
_entity.type
_entity.pdbx_description
1 polymer ?
#
loop_
_entity_poly.entity_id
_entity_poly.type
_entity_poly.pdbx_seq_one_letter_code
_entity_poly.pdbx_strand_id
1 'polypeptide(L)'
;NSIQWVGDDAYIKTGQPQKKNCYTIDVDGGSKILVRTSFYYGDYDSLSSPPTFDLLLDGNHWATVNTSTTEAVYGLSYEAIYTVKSNATSVCIAQTLPNQLPFINSLEIRSLLSSMYSHVDSDRALLLATRVTATANDTPIRYPNDVYDRIWNPALGSLSLHFGLNVTSNNAGSVDVKVEDSPPEAVFQNAVTTTTPTGGPLQAYIMLYSSSLSLTEAPIYVTTYFSEVARLGSNQKRSFQMYVNSNPVSNPIVPPYGSVAEFYLANTTASSNTNFTLKPTADSTLFPLINAFELYTSAIRLLLEPTPKTWRDYLRYKADSVHCSSGPGTRVNHQHTRGI
;
A
#
# COMPACT_ATOMS: atom_id res chain seq x y z
N ASN A 1 14.55 16.79 10.13
CA ASN A 1 14.96 16.25 8.81
C ASN A 1 14.93 17.38 7.80
N SER A 2 16.07 17.74 7.21
CA SER A 2 16.11 18.66 6.07
C SER A 2 15.92 17.88 4.78
N ILE A 3 14.95 18.26 3.97
CA ILE A 3 14.80 17.73 2.61
C ILE A 3 15.76 18.53 1.73
N GLN A 4 16.72 17.86 1.11
CA GLN A 4 17.67 18.48 0.19
C GLN A 4 17.37 18.05 -1.25
N TRP A 5 17.29 19.02 -2.16
CA TRP A 5 17.30 18.76 -3.60
C TRP A 5 18.74 18.55 -4.05
N VAL A 6 19.02 17.39 -4.64
CA VAL A 6 20.41 16.96 -4.94
C VAL A 6 20.76 17.07 -6.45
N GLY A 7 19.80 17.44 -7.31
CA GLY A 7 20.05 17.80 -8.70
C GLY A 7 19.47 16.87 -9.77
N ASP A 8 19.81 17.19 -11.02
CA ASP A 8 19.47 16.46 -12.25
C ASP A 8 20.42 15.27 -12.45
N ASP A 9 19.93 14.04 -12.28
CA ASP A 9 20.65 12.81 -12.65
C ASP A 9 20.03 12.17 -13.90
N ALA A 10 20.75 11.24 -14.53
CA ALA A 10 20.21 10.45 -15.64
C ALA A 10 19.33 9.28 -15.12
N TYR A 11 18.20 9.06 -15.78
CA TYR A 11 17.32 7.89 -15.64
C TYR A 11 17.19 7.18 -16.99
N ILE A 12 17.45 5.88 -17.04
CA ILE A 12 17.44 5.10 -18.30
C ILE A 12 16.43 3.96 -18.15
N LYS A 13 15.26 4.08 -18.79
CA LYS A 13 14.23 3.02 -18.88
C LYS A 13 14.18 2.34 -20.25
N THR A 14 14.30 3.13 -21.33
CA THR A 14 14.16 2.67 -22.72
C THR A 14 15.45 2.78 -23.55
N GLY A 15 16.60 2.90 -22.89
CA GLY A 15 17.92 2.96 -23.53
C GLY A 15 18.42 4.38 -23.85
N GLN A 16 17.58 5.41 -23.73
CA GLN A 16 18.03 6.81 -23.73
C GLN A 16 17.98 7.43 -22.32
N PRO A 17 18.99 8.22 -21.93
CA PRO A 17 18.98 8.97 -20.68
C PRO A 17 17.89 10.05 -20.68
N GLN A 18 17.04 10.02 -19.66
CA GLN A 18 16.08 11.07 -19.31
C GLN A 18 16.52 11.74 -18.00
N LYS A 19 15.96 12.90 -17.69
CA LYS A 19 16.26 13.60 -16.43
C LYS A 19 15.47 13.02 -15.26
N LYS A 20 16.09 12.91 -14.08
CA LYS A 20 15.40 12.72 -12.81
C LYS A 20 15.80 13.79 -11.80
N ASN A 21 14.86 14.17 -10.95
CA ASN A 21 15.06 15.07 -9.82
C ASN A 21 14.88 14.27 -8.54
N CYS A 22 15.87 14.33 -7.64
CA CYS A 22 15.86 13.56 -6.40
C CYS A 22 15.84 14.45 -5.16
N TYR A 23 15.01 14.07 -4.20
CA TYR A 23 14.96 14.60 -2.85
C TYR A 23 15.62 13.60 -1.92
N THR A 24 16.65 14.02 -1.19
CA THR A 24 17.32 13.20 -0.18
C THR A 24 16.92 13.67 1.22
N ILE A 25 16.69 12.71 2.11
CA ILE A 25 16.23 12.96 3.47
C ILE A 25 17.06 12.11 4.42
N ASP A 26 17.71 12.76 5.37
CA ASP A 26 18.45 12.08 6.43
C ASP A 26 17.48 11.35 7.36
N VAL A 27 17.72 10.05 7.54
CA VAL A 27 16.94 9.12 8.37
C VAL A 27 17.89 8.02 8.84
N ASP A 28 17.74 7.57 10.08
CA ASP A 28 18.66 6.55 10.60
C ASP A 28 18.47 5.22 9.88
N GLY A 29 19.57 4.59 9.47
CA GLY A 29 19.54 3.25 8.88
C GLY A 29 18.89 2.24 9.83
N GLY A 30 18.03 1.37 9.29
CA GLY A 30 17.21 0.44 10.05
C GLY A 30 15.88 1.02 10.54
N SER A 31 15.64 2.32 10.38
CA SER A 31 14.34 2.92 10.73
C SER A 31 13.25 2.48 9.75
N LYS A 32 12.06 2.18 10.28
CA LYS A 32 10.86 1.97 9.48
C LYS A 32 10.18 3.31 9.25
N ILE A 33 9.93 3.65 7.99
CA ILE A 33 9.32 4.93 7.62
C ILE A 33 8.13 4.73 6.69
N LEU A 34 7.21 5.69 6.75
CA LEU A 34 6.18 5.95 5.76
C LEU A 34 6.64 7.13 4.90
N VAL A 35 6.61 6.95 3.58
CA VAL A 35 6.86 8.00 2.59
C VAL A 35 5.59 8.18 1.77
N ARG A 36 5.13 9.41 1.63
CA ARG A 36 3.94 9.76 0.84
C ARG A 36 4.25 10.91 -0.12
N THR A 37 3.84 10.78 -1.37
CA THR A 37 3.94 11.82 -2.39
C THR A 37 2.57 12.15 -2.94
N SER A 38 2.31 13.43 -3.24
CA SER A 38 1.07 13.86 -3.88
C SER A 38 1.29 14.67 -5.15
N PHE A 39 0.36 14.52 -6.09
CA PHE A 39 0.40 15.10 -7.42
C PHE A 39 -0.97 15.64 -7.83
N TYR A 40 -1.05 16.94 -8.07
CA TYR A 40 -2.18 17.63 -8.66
C TYR A 40 -1.65 18.61 -9.72
N TYR A 41 -1.91 18.30 -10.99
CA TYR A 41 -1.36 19.08 -12.11
C TYR A 41 -1.93 20.51 -12.12
N GLY A 42 -3.23 20.67 -11.99
CA GLY A 42 -3.89 21.98 -11.90
C GLY A 42 -3.58 22.94 -13.06
N ASP A 43 -3.08 22.43 -14.18
CA ASP A 43 -2.56 23.21 -15.32
C ASP A 43 -1.56 24.30 -14.91
N TYR A 44 -0.66 23.99 -13.96
CA TYR A 44 0.26 24.98 -13.37
C TYR A 44 1.19 25.67 -14.39
N ASP A 45 1.41 25.04 -15.55
CA ASP A 45 2.26 25.54 -16.63
C ASP A 45 1.47 26.11 -17.82
N SER A 46 0.13 26.12 -17.76
CA SER A 46 -0.76 26.62 -18.82
C SER A 46 -0.61 25.91 -20.17
N LEU A 47 -0.14 24.66 -20.18
CA LEU A 47 0.00 23.86 -21.39
C LEU A 47 -1.18 22.94 -21.64
N SER A 48 -2.05 22.75 -20.63
CA SER A 48 -3.17 21.80 -20.64
C SER A 48 -2.76 20.40 -21.09
N SER A 49 -1.53 20.01 -20.76
CA SER A 49 -0.86 18.79 -21.23
C SER A 49 -0.25 18.04 -20.04
N PRO A 50 -1.09 17.38 -19.22
CA PRO A 50 -0.65 16.72 -17.99
C PRO A 50 0.43 15.66 -18.26
N PRO A 51 1.57 15.69 -17.55
CA PRO A 51 2.68 14.81 -17.83
C PRO A 51 2.51 13.40 -17.21
N THR A 52 3.17 12.41 -17.81
CA THR A 52 3.41 11.08 -17.24
C THR A 52 4.89 10.88 -16.95
N PHE A 53 5.21 10.45 -15.74
CA PHE A 53 6.59 10.28 -15.26
C PHE A 53 6.70 9.14 -14.25
N ASP A 54 7.91 8.69 -13.97
CA ASP A 54 8.14 7.63 -12.98
C ASP A 54 8.54 8.21 -11.62
N LEU A 55 8.06 7.56 -10.57
CA LEU A 55 8.43 7.77 -9.18
C LEU A 55 9.39 6.67 -8.77
N LEU A 56 10.48 7.04 -8.10
CA LEU A 56 11.48 6.12 -7.59
C LEU A 56 11.68 6.29 -6.10
N LEU A 57 11.92 5.17 -5.43
CA LEU A 57 12.26 5.08 -4.02
C LEU A 57 13.62 4.39 -3.88
N ASP A 58 14.61 5.11 -3.36
CA ASP A 58 16.01 4.64 -3.26
C ASP A 58 16.56 4.11 -4.59
N GLY A 59 16.22 4.80 -5.68
CA GLY A 59 16.61 4.42 -7.05
C GLY A 59 15.84 3.25 -7.65
N ASN A 60 14.95 2.61 -6.90
CA ASN A 60 14.06 1.54 -7.38
C ASN A 60 12.77 2.13 -7.94
N HIS A 61 12.25 1.56 -9.02
CA HIS A 61 10.95 2.00 -9.57
C HIS A 61 9.84 1.74 -8.56
N TRP A 62 9.13 2.79 -8.18
CA TRP A 62 7.99 2.73 -7.26
C TRP A 62 6.68 2.73 -8.02
N ALA A 63 6.41 3.74 -8.85
CA ALA A 63 5.16 3.84 -9.61
C ALA A 63 5.35 4.67 -10.88
N THR A 64 4.44 4.52 -11.84
CA THR A 64 4.28 5.51 -12.92
C THR A 64 3.13 6.44 -12.57
N VAL A 65 3.44 7.73 -12.42
CA VAL A 65 2.48 8.78 -12.14
C VAL A 65 1.88 9.24 -13.46
N ASN A 66 0.61 8.90 -13.70
CA ASN A 66 -0.14 9.37 -14.86
C ASN A 66 -1.17 10.43 -14.43
N THR A 67 -0.83 11.69 -14.70
CA THR A 67 -1.65 12.85 -14.27
C THR A 67 -2.76 13.22 -15.25
N SER A 68 -2.94 12.45 -16.33
CA SER A 68 -4.04 12.64 -17.29
C SER A 68 -5.28 11.78 -16.98
N THR A 69 -5.27 11.03 -15.89
CA THR A 69 -6.36 10.11 -15.52
C THR A 69 -7.55 10.87 -14.90
N THR A 70 -8.73 10.26 -14.91
CA THR A 70 -9.91 10.82 -14.23
C THR A 70 -9.70 10.96 -12.72
N GLU A 71 -8.91 10.07 -12.13
CA GLU A 71 -8.54 10.12 -10.71
C GLU A 71 -7.64 11.32 -10.39
N ALA A 72 -6.78 11.73 -11.33
CA ALA A 72 -5.89 12.86 -11.15
C ALA A 72 -6.62 14.19 -10.92
N VAL A 73 -7.91 14.29 -11.29
CA VAL A 73 -8.77 15.45 -10.99
C VAL A 73 -8.87 15.71 -9.48
N TYR A 74 -8.82 14.65 -8.66
CA TYR A 74 -8.89 14.75 -7.19
C TYR A 74 -7.51 14.77 -6.52
N GLY A 75 -6.44 14.72 -7.31
CA GLY A 75 -5.07 14.54 -6.84
C GLY A 75 -4.70 13.06 -6.67
N LEU A 76 -3.50 12.71 -7.11
CA LEU A 76 -2.92 11.37 -6.94
C LEU A 76 -2.06 11.36 -5.69
N SER A 77 -2.11 10.26 -4.94
CA SER A 77 -1.24 10.04 -3.78
C SER A 77 -0.65 8.65 -3.83
N TYR A 78 0.66 8.54 -3.59
CA TYR A 78 1.37 7.28 -3.49
C TYR A 78 1.98 7.18 -2.11
N GLU A 79 1.80 6.06 -1.43
CA GLU A 79 2.36 5.81 -0.10
C GLU A 79 3.14 4.49 -0.09
N ALA A 80 4.33 4.53 0.53
CA ALA A 80 5.19 3.38 0.72
C ALA A 80 5.63 3.29 2.18
N ILE A 81 5.67 2.07 2.72
CA ILE A 81 6.23 1.77 4.04
C ILE A 81 7.39 0.79 3.87
N TYR A 82 8.55 1.11 4.41
CA TYR A 82 9.73 0.25 4.29
C TYR A 82 10.79 0.54 5.37
N THR A 83 11.78 -0.34 5.44
CA THR A 83 12.95 -0.17 6.33
C THR A 83 14.10 0.44 5.55
N VAL A 84 14.57 1.61 5.97
CA VAL A 84 15.67 2.31 5.30
C VAL A 84 16.98 1.56 5.51
N LYS A 85 17.76 1.37 4.45
CA LYS A 85 19.00 0.57 4.52
C LYS A 85 20.27 1.41 4.74
N SER A 86 20.20 2.71 4.45
CA SER A 86 21.27 3.70 4.62
C SER A 86 20.86 4.77 5.63
N ASN A 87 21.79 5.67 5.98
CA ASN A 87 21.50 6.83 6.83
C ASN A 87 20.76 7.98 6.10
N ALA A 88 20.17 7.66 4.95
CA ALA A 88 19.34 8.55 4.16
C ALA A 88 18.41 7.72 3.27
N THR A 89 17.29 8.32 2.90
CA THR A 89 16.37 7.86 1.84
C THR A 89 16.34 8.88 0.71
N SER A 90 16.07 8.42 -0.50
CA SER A 90 15.84 9.27 -1.66
C SER A 90 14.50 8.96 -2.35
N VAL A 91 13.80 10.02 -2.71
CA VAL A 91 12.61 9.97 -3.56
C VAL A 91 12.91 10.75 -4.83
N CYS A 92 12.82 10.10 -5.98
CA CYS A 92 13.08 10.75 -7.26
C CYS A 92 11.86 10.74 -8.17
N ILE A 93 11.67 11.82 -8.92
CA ILE A 93 10.72 11.89 -10.03
C ILE A 93 11.53 11.92 -11.33
N ALA A 94 11.22 11.01 -12.25
CA ALA A 94 12.00 10.79 -13.47
C ALA A 94 11.14 10.91 -14.72
N GLN A 95 11.61 11.73 -15.64
CA GLN A 95 11.01 11.91 -16.95
C GLN A 95 11.03 10.59 -17.73
N THR A 96 9.90 10.25 -18.35
CA THR A 96 9.78 9.04 -19.18
C THR A 96 9.88 9.34 -20.67
N LEU A 97 9.39 10.51 -21.09
CA LEU A 97 9.40 10.99 -22.47
C LEU A 97 9.84 12.46 -22.53
N PRO A 98 10.46 12.90 -23.64
CA PRO A 98 10.79 14.31 -23.85
C PRO A 98 9.58 15.23 -23.64
N ASN A 99 9.81 16.39 -23.04
CA ASN A 99 8.80 17.42 -22.72
C ASN A 99 7.67 17.01 -21.75
N GLN A 100 7.70 15.80 -21.18
CA GLN A 100 6.83 15.39 -20.06
C GLN A 100 7.53 15.74 -18.73
N LEU A 101 7.43 16.99 -18.30
CA LEU A 101 8.16 17.51 -17.13
C LEU A 101 7.55 16.97 -15.82
N PRO A 102 8.31 16.21 -15.01
CA PRO A 102 7.83 15.74 -13.71
C PRO A 102 7.62 16.90 -12.73
N PHE A 103 6.61 16.77 -11.87
CA PHE A 103 6.35 17.71 -10.77
C PHE A 103 5.97 16.94 -9.51
N ILE A 104 5.97 17.62 -8.36
CA ILE A 104 5.53 17.07 -7.07
C ILE A 104 4.90 18.18 -6.24
N ASN A 105 3.74 17.93 -5.63
CA ASN A 105 3.04 18.92 -4.79
C ASN A 105 3.43 18.78 -3.33
N SER A 106 3.50 17.54 -2.81
CA SER A 106 3.99 17.26 -1.47
C SER A 106 4.86 16.01 -1.41
N LEU A 107 5.82 16.03 -0.49
CA LEU A 107 6.59 14.89 -0.04
C LEU A 107 6.53 14.86 1.49
N GLU A 108 5.94 13.83 2.04
CA GLU A 108 5.74 13.63 3.48
C GLU A 108 6.48 12.39 3.95
N ILE A 109 7.12 12.48 5.12
CA ILE A 109 7.87 11.37 5.73
C ILE A 109 7.53 11.29 7.21
N ARG A 110 7.21 10.08 7.67
CA ARG A 110 6.86 9.77 9.06
C ARG A 110 7.64 8.55 9.54
N SER A 111 8.25 8.64 10.71
CA SER A 111 8.84 7.48 11.37
C SER A 111 7.73 6.61 11.94
N LEU A 112 7.86 5.29 11.77
CA LEU A 112 6.97 4.28 12.36
C LEU A 112 7.71 3.52 13.46
N LEU A 113 6.97 2.79 14.29
CA LEU A 113 7.60 1.80 15.18
C LEU A 113 8.24 0.69 14.34
N SER A 114 9.41 0.22 14.76
CA SER A 114 10.11 -0.88 14.08
C SER A 114 9.33 -2.19 14.11
N SER A 115 8.44 -2.36 15.08
CA SER A 115 7.57 -3.53 15.25
C SER A 115 6.36 -3.57 14.32
N MET A 116 5.93 -2.43 13.74
CA MET A 116 4.77 -2.41 12.84
C MET A 116 5.09 -3.16 11.55
N TYR A 117 4.11 -3.86 10.99
CA TYR A 117 4.23 -4.60 9.74
C TYR A 117 5.43 -5.57 9.77
N SER A 118 5.57 -6.34 10.86
CA SER A 118 6.74 -7.20 11.13
C SER A 118 6.76 -8.47 10.28
N HIS A 119 5.62 -8.83 9.69
CA HIS A 119 5.46 -10.02 8.85
C HIS A 119 5.87 -9.81 7.39
N VAL A 120 6.57 -8.72 7.09
CA VAL A 120 7.07 -8.37 5.76
C VAL A 120 8.60 -8.28 5.83
N ASP A 121 9.27 -8.96 4.91
CA ASP A 121 10.73 -8.94 4.83
C ASP A 121 11.27 -7.50 4.80
N SER A 122 12.33 -7.23 5.57
CA SER A 122 12.91 -5.90 5.67
C SER A 122 13.53 -5.38 4.37
N ASP A 123 13.72 -6.24 3.36
CA ASP A 123 14.17 -5.85 2.02
C ASP A 123 13.02 -5.50 1.07
N ARG A 124 11.77 -5.51 1.54
CA ARG A 124 10.58 -5.17 0.75
C ARG A 124 9.95 -3.86 1.21
N ALA A 125 9.44 -3.10 0.24
CA ALA A 125 8.52 -2.00 0.50
C ALA A 125 7.07 -2.47 0.36
N LEU A 126 6.23 -2.05 1.30
CA LEU A 126 4.78 -2.10 1.21
C LEU A 126 4.27 -0.87 0.48
N LEU A 127 3.61 -1.07 -0.66
CA LEU A 127 2.98 0.00 -1.43
C LEU A 127 1.49 0.00 -1.11
N LEU A 128 0.98 1.12 -0.62
CA LEU A 128 -0.42 1.21 -0.22
C LEU A 128 -1.33 1.04 -1.44
N ALA A 129 -2.25 0.07 -1.35
CA ALA A 129 -3.33 -0.09 -2.32
C ALA A 129 -4.64 0.47 -1.76
N THR A 130 -4.97 0.15 -0.50
CA THR A 130 -6.11 0.78 0.18
C THR A 130 -5.90 0.81 1.69
N ARG A 131 -6.41 1.86 2.35
CA ARG A 131 -6.52 1.96 3.80
C ARG A 131 -7.83 2.64 4.11
N VAL A 132 -8.73 1.90 4.74
CA VAL A 132 -10.08 2.39 5.01
C VAL A 132 -10.54 2.07 6.41
N THR A 133 -11.45 2.91 6.91
CA THR A 133 -12.10 2.79 8.20
C THR A 133 -13.61 2.87 8.05
N ALA A 134 -14.31 2.14 8.90
CA ALA A 134 -15.75 2.26 9.08
C ALA A 134 -16.04 3.62 9.71
N THR A 135 -16.70 4.49 8.95
CA THR A 135 -17.15 5.80 9.42
C THR A 135 -18.37 6.20 8.62
N ALA A 136 -19.30 6.88 9.29
CA ALA A 136 -20.45 7.51 8.64
C ALA A 136 -20.13 8.92 8.11
N ASN A 137 -18.98 9.47 8.51
CA ASN A 137 -18.49 10.76 8.06
C ASN A 137 -17.56 10.58 6.87
N ASP A 138 -17.69 11.44 5.86
CA ASP A 138 -16.82 11.45 4.68
C ASP A 138 -15.43 12.06 4.94
N THR A 139 -15.09 12.34 6.20
CA THR A 139 -13.80 12.91 6.59
C THR A 139 -12.80 11.80 6.93
N PRO A 140 -11.63 11.74 6.28
CA PRO A 140 -10.58 10.80 6.62
C PRO A 140 -10.03 11.02 8.04
N ILE A 141 -9.65 9.94 8.71
CA ILE A 141 -8.92 10.00 9.98
C ILE A 141 -7.42 10.06 9.66
N ARG A 142 -6.72 11.04 10.22
CA ARG A 142 -5.26 11.21 10.11
C ARG A 142 -4.72 11.98 11.32
N TYR A 143 -3.53 12.56 11.25
CA TYR A 143 -3.01 13.42 12.32
C TYR A 143 -4.00 14.55 12.69
N PRO A 144 -4.22 14.87 13.98
CA PRO A 144 -3.51 14.36 15.16
C PRO A 144 -4.07 13.05 15.74
N ASN A 145 -5.15 12.48 15.19
CA ASN A 145 -5.73 11.24 15.71
C ASN A 145 -4.82 10.03 15.44
N ASP A 146 -4.19 9.97 14.26
CA ASP A 146 -3.10 9.03 13.97
C ASP A 146 -1.75 9.73 14.10
N VAL A 147 -0.96 9.32 15.11
CA VAL A 147 0.39 9.88 15.36
C VAL A 147 1.38 9.59 14.23
N TYR A 148 1.13 8.56 13.43
CA TYR A 148 1.91 8.21 12.24
C TYR A 148 1.40 8.90 10.97
N ASP A 149 0.31 9.68 11.07
CA ASP A 149 -0.30 10.45 9.98
C ASP A 149 -0.63 9.60 8.72
N ARG A 150 -0.97 8.33 8.94
CA ARG A 150 -1.64 7.50 7.94
C ARG A 150 -3.04 8.08 7.69
N ILE A 151 -3.46 8.07 6.43
CA ILE A 151 -4.78 8.55 6.03
C ILE A 151 -5.72 7.35 5.94
N TRP A 152 -6.68 7.29 6.85
CA TRP A 152 -7.74 6.27 6.88
C TRP A 152 -8.98 6.83 6.20
N ASN A 153 -9.24 6.37 4.98
CA ASN A 153 -10.37 6.86 4.20
C ASN A 153 -11.69 6.22 4.63
N PRO A 154 -12.82 6.91 4.51
CA PRO A 154 -14.14 6.31 4.69
C PRO A 154 -14.32 5.09 3.78
N ALA A 155 -14.80 3.97 4.33
CA ALA A 155 -14.87 2.70 3.62
C ALA A 155 -15.97 2.62 2.53
N LEU A 156 -16.79 3.66 2.35
CA LEU A 156 -17.88 3.69 1.37
C LEU A 156 -17.31 3.61 -0.05
N GLY A 157 -17.29 2.40 -0.63
CA GLY A 157 -16.73 2.10 -1.95
C GLY A 157 -15.66 0.99 -1.96
N SER A 158 -14.95 0.76 -0.84
CA SER A 158 -13.96 -0.31 -0.69
C SER A 158 -14.49 -1.54 0.07
N LEU A 159 -15.70 -1.45 0.60
CA LEU A 159 -16.42 -2.56 1.20
C LEU A 159 -17.71 -2.82 0.43
N SER A 160 -18.12 -4.09 0.37
CA SER A 160 -19.46 -4.46 -0.07
C SER A 160 -20.05 -5.56 0.83
N LEU A 161 -21.37 -5.53 1.00
CA LEU A 161 -22.13 -6.55 1.73
C LEU A 161 -23.19 -7.11 0.78
N HIS A 162 -23.33 -8.44 0.75
CA HIS A 162 -24.36 -9.11 -0.05
C HIS A 162 -25.80 -8.69 0.31
N PHE A 163 -26.00 -8.09 1.48
CA PHE A 163 -27.28 -7.64 2.01
C PHE A 163 -27.28 -6.16 2.47
N GLY A 164 -26.42 -5.33 1.88
CA GLY A 164 -26.31 -3.90 2.19
C GLY A 164 -25.46 -3.58 3.43
N LEU A 165 -24.79 -2.42 3.41
CA LEU A 165 -23.88 -1.92 4.44
C LEU A 165 -24.59 -1.00 5.43
N ASN A 166 -24.30 -1.18 6.72
CA ASN A 166 -24.68 -0.25 7.77
C ASN A 166 -23.46 0.08 8.64
N VAL A 167 -23.33 1.35 9.04
CA VAL A 167 -22.29 1.81 9.96
C VAL A 167 -22.91 1.86 11.36
N THR A 168 -22.34 1.11 12.29
CA THR A 168 -22.78 1.05 13.68
C THR A 168 -21.74 1.66 14.59
N SER A 169 -22.16 2.59 15.45
CA SER A 169 -21.28 3.23 16.42
C SER A 169 -20.92 2.28 17.56
N ASN A 170 -19.67 2.37 17.99
CA ASN A 170 -19.15 1.65 19.15
C ASN A 170 -19.56 2.37 20.43
N ASN A 171 -20.17 1.64 21.38
CA ASN A 171 -20.59 2.19 22.66
C ASN A 171 -19.57 1.97 23.79
N ALA A 172 -18.38 1.43 23.48
CA ALA A 172 -17.27 1.40 24.43
C ALA A 172 -16.81 2.83 24.75
N GLY A 173 -16.55 3.11 26.04
CA GLY A 173 -16.04 4.42 26.46
C GLY A 173 -14.61 4.71 25.98
N SER A 174 -13.82 3.66 25.77
CA SER A 174 -12.50 3.70 25.15
C SER A 174 -12.16 2.32 24.56
N VAL A 175 -11.25 2.28 23.60
CA VAL A 175 -10.76 1.03 22.99
C VAL A 175 -9.25 0.92 23.17
N ASP A 176 -8.78 -0.15 23.81
CA ASP A 176 -7.35 -0.45 23.91
C ASP A 176 -6.80 -0.90 22.54
N VAL A 177 -6.03 -0.02 21.90
CA VAL A 177 -5.45 -0.21 20.56
C VAL A 177 -4.02 -0.75 20.56
N LYS A 178 -3.60 -1.40 21.65
CA LYS A 178 -2.27 -2.05 21.76
C LYS A 178 -2.18 -3.33 20.93
N VAL A 179 -2.16 -3.16 19.61
CA VAL A 179 -1.90 -4.20 18.61
C VAL A 179 -0.68 -3.78 17.76
N GLU A 180 -0.16 -4.68 16.94
CA GLU A 180 1.15 -4.53 16.28
C GLU A 180 1.20 -3.26 15.43
N ASP A 181 0.24 -3.10 14.52
CA ASP A 181 0.22 -1.99 13.57
C ASP A 181 -0.35 -0.68 14.17
N SER A 182 -0.65 -0.66 15.47
CA SER A 182 -1.00 0.54 16.24
C SER A 182 -1.98 1.51 15.55
N PRO A 183 -3.16 1.06 15.06
CA PRO A 183 -4.18 1.94 14.51
C PRO A 183 -4.69 2.95 15.57
N PRO A 184 -5.11 4.16 15.17
CA PRO A 184 -5.61 5.15 16.12
C PRO A 184 -6.96 4.73 16.71
N GLU A 185 -7.24 5.08 17.96
CA GLU A 185 -8.53 4.78 18.63
C GLU A 185 -9.75 5.27 17.83
N ALA A 186 -9.61 6.39 17.13
CA ALA A 186 -10.66 6.97 16.29
C ALA A 186 -11.19 6.01 15.21
N VAL A 187 -10.37 5.06 14.73
CA VAL A 187 -10.79 4.02 13.77
C VAL A 187 -11.85 3.08 14.37
N PHE A 188 -11.85 2.90 15.69
CA PHE A 188 -12.75 1.96 16.37
C PHE A 188 -14.05 2.59 16.87
N GLN A 189 -14.30 3.87 16.54
CA GLN A 189 -15.55 4.56 16.87
C GLN A 189 -16.76 3.96 16.16
N ASN A 190 -16.56 3.30 15.02
CA ASN A 190 -17.62 2.62 14.30
C ASN A 190 -17.13 1.29 13.73
N ALA A 191 -18.08 0.46 13.32
CA ALA A 191 -17.86 -0.73 12.50
C ALA A 191 -18.88 -0.79 11.38
N VAL A 192 -18.48 -1.36 10.25
CA VAL A 192 -19.40 -1.77 9.19
C VAL A 192 -19.95 -3.14 9.52
N THR A 193 -21.27 -3.30 9.47
CA THR A 193 -21.98 -4.57 9.61
C THR A 193 -23.30 -4.50 8.82
N THR A 194 -24.16 -5.51 8.95
CA THR A 194 -25.55 -5.44 8.45
C THR A 194 -26.52 -5.60 9.60
N THR A 195 -27.71 -5.03 9.49
CA THR A 195 -28.79 -5.18 10.47
C THR A 195 -29.94 -6.05 9.97
N THR A 196 -29.95 -6.42 8.69
CA THR A 196 -31.12 -7.05 8.05
C THR A 196 -30.77 -7.79 6.75
N PRO A 197 -30.41 -9.08 6.82
CA PRO A 197 -30.58 -9.97 5.69
C PRO A 197 -31.84 -10.81 5.86
N THR A 198 -32.65 -10.89 4.80
CA THR A 198 -33.48 -12.06 4.53
C THR A 198 -32.55 -13.28 4.48
N GLY A 199 -32.54 -14.11 5.53
CA GLY A 199 -31.71 -15.33 5.59
C GLY A 199 -30.87 -15.55 6.86
N GLY A 200 -30.77 -14.56 7.74
CA GLY A 200 -30.09 -14.68 9.05
C GLY A 200 -28.55 -14.61 9.01
N PRO A 201 -27.86 -14.65 10.18
CA PRO A 201 -26.43 -14.42 10.34
C PRO A 201 -25.54 -15.18 9.37
N LEU A 202 -25.80 -16.47 9.21
CA LEU A 202 -24.97 -17.40 8.46
C LEU A 202 -24.90 -17.12 6.95
N GLN A 203 -25.81 -16.29 6.42
CA GLN A 203 -25.82 -15.95 5.00
C GLN A 203 -25.05 -14.65 4.70
N ALA A 204 -24.80 -13.79 5.70
CA ALA A 204 -24.15 -12.51 5.48
C ALA A 204 -22.63 -12.62 5.50
N TYR A 205 -21.97 -12.08 4.48
CA TYR A 205 -20.51 -11.98 4.43
C TYR A 205 -20.10 -10.58 3.95
N ILE A 206 -19.02 -10.04 4.55
CA ILE A 206 -18.39 -8.78 4.12
C ILE A 206 -17.33 -9.12 3.08
N MET A 207 -17.36 -8.45 1.94
CA MET A 207 -16.31 -8.51 0.94
C MET A 207 -15.42 -7.27 1.05
N LEU A 208 -14.11 -7.50 1.12
CA LEU A 208 -13.11 -6.44 1.09
C LEU A 208 -12.66 -6.25 -0.36
N TYR A 209 -12.80 -5.03 -0.87
CA TYR A 209 -12.53 -4.69 -2.27
C TYR A 209 -11.41 -3.66 -2.36
N SER A 210 -10.55 -3.82 -3.36
CA SER A 210 -9.55 -2.82 -3.75
C SER A 210 -9.48 -2.76 -5.27
N SER A 211 -9.81 -1.60 -5.85
CA SER A 211 -9.69 -1.33 -7.29
C SER A 211 -8.24 -1.19 -7.75
N SER A 212 -7.30 -1.04 -6.83
CA SER A 212 -5.88 -0.81 -7.11
C SER A 212 -5.10 -2.09 -7.39
N LEU A 213 -5.70 -3.27 -7.24
CA LEU A 213 -5.07 -4.54 -7.62
C LEU A 213 -5.08 -4.72 -9.14
N SER A 214 -3.96 -5.20 -9.68
CA SER A 214 -3.83 -5.48 -11.11
C SER A 214 -4.37 -6.87 -11.49
N LEU A 215 -4.61 -7.13 -12.77
CA LEU A 215 -4.96 -8.46 -13.27
C LEU A 215 -3.83 -9.49 -13.07
N THR A 216 -2.58 -9.02 -13.03
CA THR A 216 -1.42 -9.86 -12.72
C THR A 216 -1.32 -10.03 -11.22
N GLU A 217 -1.09 -11.26 -10.78
CA GLU A 217 -0.85 -11.55 -9.37
C GLU A 217 0.41 -10.83 -8.86
N ALA A 218 0.27 -10.14 -7.74
CA ALA A 218 1.36 -9.53 -7.00
C ALA A 218 1.32 -10.03 -5.55
N PRO A 219 2.47 -10.18 -4.87
CA PRO A 219 2.47 -10.46 -3.45
C PRO A 219 1.87 -9.29 -2.68
N ILE A 220 1.09 -9.61 -1.65
CA ILE A 220 0.32 -8.64 -0.88
C ILE A 220 0.55 -8.78 0.63
N TYR A 221 0.21 -7.72 1.35
CA TYR A 221 0.01 -7.72 2.79
C TYR A 221 -1.35 -7.11 3.09
N VAL A 222 -2.18 -7.82 3.86
CA VAL A 222 -3.48 -7.32 4.33
C VAL A 222 -3.45 -7.32 5.84
N THR A 223 -3.95 -6.26 6.47
CA THR A 223 -4.24 -6.23 7.90
C THR A 223 -5.66 -5.72 8.13
N THR A 224 -6.35 -6.31 9.11
CA THR A 224 -7.76 -6.07 9.40
C THR A 224 -7.95 -5.92 10.89
N TYR A 225 -8.82 -4.99 11.29
CA TYR A 225 -9.02 -4.61 12.68
C TYR A 225 -10.48 -4.75 13.10
N PHE A 226 -10.68 -5.37 14.26
CA PHE A 226 -12.00 -5.71 14.79
C PHE A 226 -12.11 -5.32 16.26
N SER A 227 -13.16 -4.58 16.59
CA SER A 227 -13.60 -4.30 17.94
C SER A 227 -15.12 -4.40 17.96
N GLU A 228 -15.66 -5.16 18.91
CA GLU A 228 -17.10 -5.28 19.07
C GLU A 228 -17.71 -3.94 19.49
N VAL A 229 -18.83 -3.58 18.88
CA VAL A 229 -19.47 -2.26 19.05
C VAL A 229 -20.38 -2.18 20.27
N ALA A 230 -20.72 -3.32 20.88
CA ALA A 230 -21.57 -3.40 22.06
C ALA A 230 -21.24 -4.63 22.92
N ARG A 231 -21.49 -4.55 24.24
CA ARG A 231 -21.42 -5.74 25.10
C ARG A 231 -22.49 -6.75 24.68
N LEU A 232 -22.05 -7.95 24.35
CA LEU A 232 -22.94 -9.03 23.94
C LEU A 232 -23.57 -9.73 25.16
N GLY A 233 -24.85 -10.09 25.06
CA GLY A 233 -25.52 -10.95 26.02
C GLY A 233 -25.00 -12.39 25.98
N SER A 234 -25.32 -13.20 26.98
CA SER A 234 -24.83 -14.59 27.09
C SER A 234 -25.30 -15.52 25.97
N ASN A 235 -26.38 -15.17 25.27
CA ASN A 235 -26.93 -15.89 24.12
C ASN A 235 -26.49 -15.30 22.77
N GLN A 236 -25.63 -14.27 22.78
CA GLN A 236 -25.15 -13.61 21.58
C GLN A 236 -23.67 -13.91 21.37
N LYS A 237 -23.30 -14.25 20.14
CA LYS A 237 -21.92 -14.48 19.73
C LYS A 237 -21.70 -13.90 18.34
N ARG A 238 -20.63 -13.13 18.20
CA ARG A 238 -20.08 -12.75 16.90
C ARG A 238 -18.79 -13.52 16.66
N SER A 239 -18.76 -14.31 15.61
CA SER A 239 -17.61 -15.12 15.23
C SER A 239 -17.58 -15.31 13.72
N PHE A 240 -16.44 -15.09 13.10
CA PHE A 240 -16.27 -15.19 11.64
C PHE A 240 -14.83 -15.51 11.26
N GLN A 241 -14.61 -15.93 10.01
CA GLN A 241 -13.28 -16.23 9.46
C GLN A 241 -13.03 -15.41 8.19
N MET A 242 -11.76 -15.11 7.95
CA MET A 242 -11.29 -14.56 6.69
C MET A 242 -11.14 -15.68 5.66
N TYR A 243 -11.60 -15.41 4.44
CA TYR A 243 -11.49 -16.29 3.28
C TYR A 243 -10.83 -15.58 2.11
N VAL A 244 -9.97 -16.31 1.39
CA VAL A 244 -9.42 -15.93 0.08
C VAL A 244 -9.92 -16.91 -0.96
N ASN A 245 -10.65 -16.42 -1.98
CA ASN A 245 -11.19 -17.25 -3.07
C ASN A 245 -11.96 -18.51 -2.60
N SER A 246 -12.63 -18.43 -1.44
CA SER A 246 -13.37 -19.51 -0.74
C SER A 246 -12.56 -20.43 0.18
N ASN A 247 -11.26 -20.25 0.33
CA ASN A 247 -10.45 -20.98 1.31
C ASN A 247 -10.32 -20.17 2.61
N PRO A 248 -10.59 -20.75 3.79
CA PRO A 248 -10.38 -20.05 5.05
C PRO A 248 -8.87 -19.86 5.29
N VAL A 249 -8.48 -18.63 5.62
CA VAL A 249 -7.07 -18.25 5.88
C VAL A 249 -6.84 -17.78 7.32
N SER A 250 -7.89 -17.70 8.12
CA SER A 250 -7.80 -17.37 9.54
C SER A 250 -8.44 -18.46 10.41
N ASN A 251 -8.00 -18.54 11.66
CA ASN A 251 -8.83 -19.11 12.72
C ASN A 251 -10.09 -18.26 12.94
N PRO A 252 -11.12 -18.76 13.64
CA PRO A 252 -12.27 -17.96 14.04
C PRO A 252 -11.84 -16.68 14.78
N ILE A 253 -12.27 -15.54 14.26
CA ILE A 253 -12.06 -14.21 14.81
C ILE A 253 -13.30 -13.88 15.66
N VAL A 254 -13.07 -13.60 16.94
CA VAL A 254 -14.08 -13.14 17.88
C VAL A 254 -13.69 -11.73 18.32
N PRO A 255 -14.35 -10.67 17.79
CA PRO A 255 -14.01 -9.30 18.13
C PRO A 255 -14.20 -9.04 19.62
N PRO A 256 -13.19 -8.50 20.33
CA PRO A 256 -13.34 -8.17 21.74
C PRO A 256 -14.06 -6.82 21.91
N TYR A 257 -14.74 -6.64 23.04
CA TYR A 257 -15.33 -5.36 23.41
C TYR A 257 -14.35 -4.53 24.23
N GLY A 258 -14.07 -3.28 23.80
CA GLY A 258 -13.15 -2.36 24.49
C GLY A 258 -11.66 -2.61 24.23
N SER A 259 -11.32 -3.51 23.32
CA SER A 259 -9.97 -3.72 22.79
C SER A 259 -10.04 -4.13 21.32
N VAL A 260 -8.90 -4.43 20.70
CA VAL A 260 -8.79 -4.74 19.27
C VAL A 260 -8.30 -6.16 19.06
N ALA A 261 -8.94 -6.87 18.13
CA ALA A 261 -8.36 -8.03 17.46
C ALA A 261 -7.80 -7.57 16.10
N GLU A 262 -6.52 -7.84 15.89
CA GLU A 262 -5.82 -7.63 14.63
C GLU A 262 -5.62 -8.99 13.93
N PHE A 263 -5.89 -9.04 12.62
CA PHE A 263 -5.56 -10.18 11.78
C PHE A 263 -4.80 -9.69 10.55
N TYR A 264 -3.67 -10.34 10.26
CA TYR A 264 -2.86 -10.09 9.07
C TYR A 264 -2.85 -11.30 8.13
N LEU A 265 -2.64 -11.02 6.85
CA LEU A 265 -2.39 -12.00 5.80
C LEU A 265 -1.15 -11.56 5.03
N ALA A 266 -0.11 -12.39 5.09
CA ALA A 266 1.17 -12.20 4.41
C ALA A 266 1.52 -13.47 3.60
N ASN A 267 2.61 -13.43 2.83
CA ASN A 267 3.13 -14.57 2.05
C ASN A 267 2.10 -15.16 1.06
N THR A 268 1.21 -14.32 0.55
CA THR A 268 0.25 -14.68 -0.49
C THR A 268 0.32 -13.70 -1.65
N THR A 269 -0.12 -14.13 -2.82
CA THR A 269 -0.36 -13.28 -3.96
C THR A 269 -1.85 -12.98 -4.12
N ALA A 270 -2.16 -11.87 -4.78
CA ALA A 270 -3.50 -11.51 -5.17
C ALA A 270 -3.49 -10.71 -6.47
N SER A 271 -4.61 -10.79 -7.18
CA SER A 271 -4.94 -9.99 -8.36
C SER A 271 -6.31 -9.33 -8.16
N SER A 272 -6.75 -8.52 -9.11
CA SER A 272 -8.10 -7.92 -9.13
C SER A 272 -9.24 -8.96 -9.09
N ASN A 273 -8.95 -10.23 -9.41
CA ASN A 273 -9.92 -11.33 -9.36
C ASN A 273 -9.93 -12.05 -8.00
N THR A 274 -9.08 -11.64 -7.06
CA THR A 274 -8.97 -12.27 -5.73
C THR A 274 -10.03 -11.71 -4.80
N ASN A 275 -10.84 -12.59 -4.22
CA ASN A 275 -11.91 -12.21 -3.32
C ASN A 275 -11.51 -12.43 -1.86
N PHE A 276 -11.49 -11.36 -1.08
CA PHE A 276 -11.34 -11.38 0.37
C PHE A 276 -12.70 -11.25 1.03
N THR A 277 -13.08 -12.21 1.86
CA THR A 277 -14.41 -12.20 2.51
C THR A 277 -14.35 -12.60 3.97
N LEU A 278 -15.13 -11.91 4.81
CA LEU A 278 -15.40 -12.31 6.19
C LEU A 278 -16.71 -13.07 6.23
N LYS A 279 -16.67 -14.35 6.60
CA LYS A 279 -17.86 -15.22 6.69
C LYS A 279 -18.10 -15.69 8.11
N PRO A 280 -19.35 -15.70 8.59
CA PRO A 280 -19.71 -16.14 9.94
C PRO A 280 -19.37 -17.61 10.15
N THR A 281 -18.96 -17.96 11.36
CA THR A 281 -18.88 -19.37 11.78
C THR A 281 -20.28 -19.91 12.08
N ALA A 282 -20.43 -21.24 12.05
CA ALA A 282 -21.72 -21.92 12.21
C ALA A 282 -22.45 -21.59 13.55
N ASP A 283 -21.70 -21.20 14.57
CA ASP A 283 -22.19 -20.84 15.91
C ASP A 283 -22.34 -19.32 16.13
N SER A 284 -22.12 -18.50 15.09
CA SER A 284 -22.33 -17.06 15.17
C SER A 284 -23.82 -16.73 15.12
N THR A 285 -24.29 -15.98 16.12
CA THR A 285 -25.66 -15.45 16.17
C THR A 285 -25.75 -14.03 15.65
N LEU A 286 -24.60 -13.41 15.35
CA LEU A 286 -24.47 -12.04 14.84
C LEU A 286 -23.71 -12.04 13.50
N PHE A 287 -23.95 -11.01 12.70
CA PHE A 287 -23.28 -10.82 11.42
C PHE A 287 -21.78 -10.54 11.59
N PRO A 288 -20.94 -10.69 10.55
CA PRO A 288 -19.60 -10.15 10.60
C PRO A 288 -19.60 -8.62 10.82
N LEU A 289 -18.52 -8.11 11.40
CA LEU A 289 -18.25 -6.67 11.46
C LEU A 289 -16.79 -6.41 11.07
N ILE A 290 -16.49 -5.18 10.67
CA ILE A 290 -15.11 -4.71 10.48
C ILE A 290 -15.00 -3.23 10.84
N ASN A 291 -13.94 -2.85 11.55
CA ASN A 291 -13.67 -1.45 11.90
C ASN A 291 -12.76 -0.81 10.86
N ALA A 292 -11.71 -1.52 10.42
CA ALA A 292 -10.83 -1.03 9.37
C ALA A 292 -10.07 -2.17 8.68
N PHE A 293 -9.53 -1.87 7.50
CA PHE A 293 -8.52 -2.71 6.88
C PHE A 293 -7.53 -1.92 6.04
N GLU A 294 -6.35 -2.49 5.88
CA GLU A 294 -5.32 -2.02 4.98
C GLU A 294 -4.95 -3.15 4.00
N LEU A 295 -4.70 -2.79 2.76
CA LEU A 295 -4.17 -3.67 1.73
C LEU A 295 -2.97 -2.97 1.09
N TYR A 296 -1.88 -3.72 1.00
CA TYR A 296 -0.65 -3.30 0.36
C TYR A 296 -0.26 -4.31 -0.71
N THR A 297 0.37 -3.83 -1.77
CA THR A 297 1.15 -4.68 -2.68
C THR A 297 2.61 -4.61 -2.24
N SER A 298 3.28 -5.77 -2.12
CA SER A 298 4.71 -5.81 -1.85
C SER A 298 5.45 -5.89 -3.19
N ALA A 299 5.74 -4.74 -3.80
CA ALA A 299 6.22 -4.72 -5.18
C ALA A 299 7.74 -4.50 -5.30
N ILE A 300 8.37 -3.82 -4.34
CA ILE A 300 9.77 -3.39 -4.48
C ILE A 300 10.65 -4.22 -3.56
N ARG A 301 11.52 -5.04 -4.16
CA ARG A 301 12.72 -5.50 -3.47
C ARG A 301 13.73 -4.36 -3.52
N LEU A 302 13.97 -3.72 -2.39
CA LEU A 302 14.91 -2.61 -2.25
C LEU A 302 16.32 -3.19 -2.31
N LEU A 303 16.86 -3.38 -3.51
CA LEU A 303 18.23 -3.82 -3.66
C LEU A 303 19.16 -2.68 -3.26
N LEU A 304 20.16 -3.00 -2.44
CA LEU A 304 21.35 -2.15 -2.26
C LEU A 304 22.25 -2.34 -3.49
N GLU A 305 21.79 -1.99 -4.68
CA GLU A 305 22.56 -2.20 -5.90
C GLU A 305 22.69 -0.89 -6.68
N PRO A 306 23.87 -0.63 -7.28
CA PRO A 306 24.21 0.66 -7.83
C PRO A 306 23.26 0.95 -8.99
N THR A 307 22.51 2.05 -8.87
CA THR A 307 21.83 2.64 -10.03
C THR A 307 22.85 2.69 -11.17
N PRO A 308 22.57 2.09 -12.35
CA PRO A 308 23.48 2.15 -13.48
C PRO A 308 23.77 3.61 -13.80
N LYS A 309 24.98 4.07 -13.46
CA LYS A 309 25.36 5.48 -13.62
C LYS A 309 25.56 5.84 -15.08
N THR A 310 25.71 4.84 -15.94
CA THR A 310 25.91 5.02 -17.38
C THR A 310 25.08 4.02 -18.20
N TRP A 311 24.86 4.36 -19.48
CA TRP A 311 24.23 3.44 -20.44
C TRP A 311 25.00 2.11 -20.58
N ARG A 312 26.32 2.12 -20.34
CA ARG A 312 27.16 0.92 -20.36
C ARG A 312 26.88 0.02 -19.17
N ASP A 313 26.61 0.60 -18.00
CA ASP A 313 26.23 -0.15 -16.80
C ASP A 313 24.84 -0.76 -16.97
N TYR A 314 23.92 -0.04 -17.63
CA TYR A 314 22.58 -0.55 -17.97
C TYR A 314 22.66 -1.76 -18.93
N LEU A 315 23.51 -1.68 -19.95
CA LEU A 315 23.75 -2.82 -20.85
C LEU A 315 24.38 -4.01 -20.15
N ARG A 316 25.33 -3.79 -19.23
CA ARG A 316 25.94 -4.88 -18.44
C ARG A 316 24.91 -5.56 -17.55
N TYR A 317 24.12 -4.79 -16.81
CA TYR A 317 23.03 -5.33 -16.00
C TYR A 317 22.03 -6.15 -16.83
N LYS A 318 21.62 -5.64 -18.00
CA LYS A 318 20.77 -6.39 -18.95
C LYS A 318 21.44 -7.67 -19.43
N ALA A 319 22.73 -7.65 -19.76
CA ALA A 319 23.47 -8.82 -20.20
C ALA A 319 23.61 -9.89 -19.10
N ASP A 320 23.86 -9.49 -17.86
CA ASP A 320 23.99 -10.39 -16.71
C ASP A 320 22.63 -11.00 -16.29
N SER A 321 21.53 -10.26 -16.51
CA SER A 321 20.16 -10.74 -16.26
C SER A 321 19.64 -11.74 -17.30
N VAL A 322 20.31 -11.89 -18.44
CA VAL A 322 20.02 -12.93 -19.43
C VAL A 322 20.95 -14.11 -19.15
N HIS A 323 20.47 -15.07 -18.37
CA HIS A 323 21.14 -16.36 -18.25
C HIS A 323 21.07 -17.11 -19.59
N CYS A 324 22.07 -16.89 -20.44
CA CYS A 324 22.39 -17.81 -21.51
C CYS A 324 23.19 -18.98 -20.92
N SER A 325 22.54 -20.13 -20.75
CA SER A 325 23.23 -21.41 -20.56
C SER A 325 24.01 -21.74 -21.82
N SER A 326 25.31 -21.43 -21.87
CA SER A 326 26.20 -21.90 -22.92
C SER A 326 26.82 -23.23 -22.51
N GLY A 327 26.45 -24.28 -23.24
CA GLY A 327 27.23 -25.53 -23.29
C GLY A 327 28.62 -25.28 -23.88
N PRO A 328 29.58 -26.19 -23.65
CA PRO A 328 30.98 -25.92 -23.93
C PRO A 328 31.26 -25.94 -25.44
N GLY A 329 31.55 -24.76 -26.01
CA GLY A 329 32.23 -24.65 -27.29
C GLY A 329 31.71 -23.59 -28.25
N THR A 330 31.88 -22.30 -27.93
CA THR A 330 31.91 -21.26 -28.98
C THR A 330 32.79 -20.09 -28.56
N ARG A 331 33.83 -19.78 -29.36
CA ARG A 331 34.63 -18.55 -29.25
C ARG A 331 33.80 -17.35 -29.69
N VAL A 332 33.80 -16.28 -28.90
CA VAL A 332 33.35 -14.95 -29.34
C VAL A 332 34.56 -14.03 -29.32
N ASN A 333 34.95 -13.53 -30.50
CA ASN A 333 35.96 -12.49 -30.64
C ASN A 333 35.30 -11.11 -30.44
N HIS A 334 35.80 -10.31 -29.50
CA HIS A 334 35.46 -8.90 -29.42
C HIS A 334 36.46 -8.08 -30.24
N GLN A 335 35.99 -7.49 -31.36
CA GLN A 335 36.66 -6.34 -31.97
C GLN A 335 36.10 -5.06 -31.35
N HIS A 336 36.97 -4.29 -30.69
CA HIS A 336 36.70 -2.90 -30.34
C HIS A 336 37.03 -2.01 -31.54
N THR A 337 36.06 -1.28 -32.05
CA THR A 337 36.29 -0.05 -32.83
C THR A 337 35.76 1.14 -32.03
N ARG A 338 36.67 2.02 -31.63
CA ARG A 338 36.37 3.40 -31.24
C ARG A 338 36.14 4.21 -32.51
N GLY A 339 35.09 5.02 -32.51
CA GLY A 339 34.87 6.09 -33.49
C GLY A 339 34.32 7.31 -32.77
N ILE A 340 34.94 8.46 -33.07
CA ILE A 340 34.59 9.81 -32.65
C ILE A 340 33.19 10.17 -33.14
#